data_AF-A0A3E3DXS8-F1
#
_entry.id   AF-A0A3E3DXS8-F1
#
_cell.length_a   1.000
_cell.length_b   1.000
_cell.length_c   1.000
_cell.angle_alpha   90.00
_cell.angle_beta   90.00
_cell.angle_gamma   90.00
#
_symmetry.space_group_name_H-M   'P 1'
#
loop_
_entity.id
_entity.type
_entity.pdbx_description
1 polymer ?
#
loop_
_entity_poly.entity_id
_entity_poly.type
_entity_poly.pdbx_seq_one_letter_code
_entity_poly.pdbx_strand_id
1 'polypeptide(L)'
;MEFTNEKEIMNKSKLALELYLPVFWATNNSLNDMYDYALEVGEGDMKRANVMFEIFAPDKQKEDFLDNVDKNEYSSLILSSILSAVGQLREYPRYGMDYYTILNDLYISADHLSGESIAEKLNISRTTFYKRKKEALRLFSVCLFGYKIPELKGYLW
;
A
#
# COMPACT_ATOMS: atom_id res chain seq x y z
N MET A 1 7.22 -8.93 20.87
CA MET A 1 6.22 -8.23 20.05
C MET A 1 5.97 -6.90 20.71
N GLU A 2 6.64 -5.84 20.27
CA GLU A 2 6.27 -4.49 20.72
C GLU A 2 4.86 -4.20 20.22
N PHE A 3 3.98 -3.78 21.12
CA PHE A 3 2.66 -3.30 20.78
C PHE A 3 2.82 -1.96 20.05
N THR A 4 3.12 -2.00 18.76
CA THR A 4 2.97 -0.82 17.90
C THR A 4 1.53 -0.35 18.04
N ASN A 5 1.34 0.92 18.41
CA ASN A 5 0.04 1.52 18.68
C ASN A 5 -0.91 1.24 17.49
N GLU A 6 -2.12 0.71 17.73
CA GLU A 6 -3.10 0.40 16.66
C GLU A 6 -3.27 1.59 15.72
N LYS A 7 -3.30 2.81 16.28
CA LYS A 7 -3.39 4.06 15.51
C LYS A 7 -2.19 4.25 14.59
N GLU A 8 -0.98 3.92 15.05
CA GLU A 8 0.25 4.03 14.27
C GLU A 8 0.27 3.00 13.13
N ILE A 9 -0.07 1.74 13.40
CA ILE A 9 -0.19 0.70 12.37
C ILE A 9 -1.22 1.12 11.31
N MET A 10 -2.37 1.64 11.75
CA MET A 10 -3.42 2.10 10.85
C MET A 10 -2.96 3.29 9.99
N ASN A 11 -2.22 4.24 10.56
CA ASN A 11 -1.64 5.36 9.82
C ASN A 11 -0.61 4.89 8.80
N LYS A 12 0.30 4.00 9.20
CA LYS A 12 1.29 3.36 8.32
C LYS A 12 0.63 2.60 7.17
N SER A 13 -0.44 1.86 7.46
CA SER A 13 -1.21 1.12 6.46
C SER A 13 -1.89 2.04 5.45
N LYS A 14 -2.49 3.13 5.93
CA LYS A 14 -3.10 4.13 5.04
C LYS A 14 -2.07 4.78 4.14
N LEU A 15 -0.92 5.15 4.72
CA LEU A 15 0.17 5.77 3.97
C LEU A 15 0.78 4.81 2.94
N ALA A 16 0.92 3.52 3.26
CA ALA A 16 1.38 2.51 2.30
C ALA A 16 0.46 2.43 1.07
N LEU A 17 -0.86 2.45 1.27
CA LEU A 17 -1.84 2.48 0.17
C LEU A 17 -1.75 3.79 -0.63
N GLU A 18 -1.62 4.94 0.04
CA GLU A 18 -1.51 6.25 -0.62
C GLU A 18 -0.21 6.40 -1.44
N LEU A 19 0.84 5.68 -1.07
CA LEU A 19 2.12 5.68 -1.78
C LEU A 19 2.23 4.59 -2.86
N TYR A 20 1.31 3.61 -2.91
CA TYR A 20 1.41 2.46 -3.80
C TYR A 20 1.56 2.89 -5.27
N LEU A 21 0.62 3.65 -5.82
CA LEU A 21 0.67 4.03 -7.23
C LEU A 21 1.83 4.96 -7.60
N PRO A 22 2.13 6.02 -6.82
CA PRO A 22 3.31 6.84 -7.08
C PRO A 22 4.62 6.05 -7.10
N VAL A 23 4.81 5.14 -6.15
CA VAL A 23 6.03 4.32 -6.07
C VAL A 23 6.06 3.24 -7.16
N PHE A 24 4.91 2.62 -7.47
CA PHE A 24 4.79 1.69 -8.60
C PHE A 24 5.17 2.38 -9.92
N TRP A 25 4.65 3.58 -10.16
CA TRP A 25 4.98 4.36 -11.34
C TRP A 25 6.48 4.66 -11.43
N ALA A 26 7.08 5.13 -10.34
CA ALA A 26 8.51 5.45 -10.30
C ALA A 26 9.42 4.22 -10.46
N THR A 27 8.95 3.04 -10.03
CA THR A 27 9.73 1.78 -10.09
C THR A 27 9.66 1.13 -11.48
N ASN A 28 8.56 1.32 -12.23
CA ASN A 28 8.26 0.54 -13.43
C ASN A 28 8.30 1.31 -14.76
N ASN A 29 8.49 2.63 -14.76
CA ASN A 29 8.42 3.44 -15.98
C ASN A 29 9.78 4.00 -16.44
N SER A 30 9.89 4.29 -17.74
CA SER A 30 11.13 4.80 -18.36
C SER A 30 11.32 6.31 -18.12
N LEU A 31 12.54 6.81 -18.35
CA LEU A 31 12.88 8.24 -18.19
C LEU A 31 11.95 9.21 -18.93
N ASN A 32 11.35 8.80 -20.05
CA ASN A 32 10.42 9.64 -20.82
C ASN A 32 9.06 9.72 -20.13
N ASP A 33 8.57 8.60 -19.62
CA ASP A 33 7.30 8.52 -18.88
C ASP A 33 7.41 9.26 -17.53
N MET A 34 8.61 9.28 -16.94
CA MET A 34 8.93 10.08 -15.76
C MET A 34 8.89 11.59 -16.04
N TYR A 35 9.18 12.02 -17.27
CA TYR A 35 9.22 13.45 -17.63
C TYR A 35 7.81 14.05 -17.73
N ASP A 36 6.88 13.33 -18.34
CA ASP A 36 5.47 13.73 -18.43
C ASP A 36 4.80 13.74 -17.04
N TYR A 37 5.12 12.77 -16.18
CA TYR A 37 4.63 12.73 -14.79
C TYR A 37 5.27 13.79 -13.89
N ALA A 38 6.58 14.06 -14.03
CA ALA A 38 7.29 15.06 -13.23
C ALA A 38 6.83 16.50 -13.53
N LEU A 39 6.39 16.77 -14.77
CA LEU A 39 5.75 18.04 -15.13
C LEU A 39 4.43 18.27 -14.37
N GLU A 40 3.75 17.20 -13.95
CA GLU A 40 2.54 17.28 -13.11
C GLU A 40 2.83 17.22 -11.59
N VAL A 41 3.91 16.58 -11.13
CA VAL A 41 4.06 16.20 -9.71
C VAL A 41 5.39 16.61 -9.01
N GLY A 42 6.39 17.13 -9.72
CA GLY A 42 7.67 17.63 -9.13
C GLY A 42 8.56 16.55 -8.45
N GLU A 43 9.66 16.95 -7.78
CA GLU A 43 10.71 16.10 -7.13
C GLU A 43 10.23 15.07 -6.05
N GLY A 44 8.95 14.71 -6.01
CA GLY A 44 8.36 13.94 -4.93
C GLY A 44 8.64 12.44 -4.94
N ASP A 45 9.04 11.83 -6.06
CA ASP A 45 8.97 10.37 -6.20
C ASP A 45 10.05 9.62 -5.43
N MET A 46 11.30 10.09 -5.47
CA MET A 46 12.38 9.54 -4.64
C MET A 46 12.10 9.73 -3.14
N LYS A 47 11.46 10.85 -2.77
CA LYS A 47 11.02 11.12 -1.39
C LYS A 47 9.88 10.16 -0.98
N ARG A 48 8.92 9.90 -1.86
CA ARG A 48 7.80 8.96 -1.64
C ARG A 48 8.28 7.52 -1.47
N ALA A 49 9.21 7.08 -2.32
CA ALA A 49 9.84 5.77 -2.16
C ALA A 49 10.52 5.67 -0.79
N ASN A 50 11.36 6.64 -0.42
CA ASN A 50 12.01 6.68 0.90
C ASN A 50 11.02 6.65 2.07
N VAL A 51 9.89 7.37 1.99
CA VAL A 51 8.84 7.28 3.00
C VAL A 51 8.23 5.87 3.04
N MET A 52 8.02 5.23 1.89
CA MET A 52 7.56 3.83 1.83
C MET A 52 8.58 2.91 2.51
N PHE A 53 9.87 3.05 2.25
CA PHE A 53 10.94 2.30 2.93
C PHE A 53 10.87 2.44 4.46
N GLU A 54 10.70 3.67 4.97
CA GLU A 54 10.63 3.95 6.40
C GLU A 54 9.43 3.30 7.09
N ILE A 55 8.32 3.10 6.39
CA ILE A 55 7.16 2.38 6.91
C ILE A 55 7.52 0.92 7.26
N PHE A 56 8.41 0.29 6.49
CA PHE A 56 8.65 -1.17 6.54
C PHE A 56 9.98 -1.58 7.18
N ALA A 57 10.97 -0.69 7.21
CA ALA A 57 12.29 -0.93 7.82
C ALA A 57 12.73 0.24 8.74
N PRO A 58 12.17 0.36 9.96
CA PRO A 58 12.43 1.50 10.83
C PRO A 58 13.78 1.49 11.59
N ASP A 59 14.53 0.38 11.70
CA ASP A 59 15.75 0.32 12.52
C ASP A 59 16.93 -0.46 11.90
N LYS A 60 18.14 -0.13 12.39
CA LYS A 60 19.53 -0.65 12.26
C LYS A 60 19.90 -1.73 11.23
N GLN A 61 18.99 -2.64 10.88
CA GLN A 61 19.09 -3.56 9.73
C GLN A 61 18.94 -2.83 8.39
N LYS A 62 18.51 -1.57 8.39
CA LYS A 62 18.36 -0.72 7.20
C LYS A 62 19.69 -0.50 6.45
N GLU A 63 20.81 -0.29 7.14
CA GLU A 63 22.12 -0.05 6.49
C GLU A 63 22.70 -1.34 5.91
N ASP A 64 22.83 -2.41 6.72
CA ASP A 64 23.37 -3.70 6.27
C ASP A 64 22.54 -4.33 5.13
N PHE A 65 21.21 -4.13 5.14
CA PHE A 65 20.34 -4.62 4.07
C PHE A 65 20.45 -3.79 2.79
N LEU A 66 20.49 -2.46 2.89
CA LEU A 66 20.60 -1.56 1.72
C LEU A 66 21.95 -1.67 1.02
N ASP A 67 23.00 -2.09 1.72
CA ASP A 67 24.30 -2.39 1.10
C ASP A 67 24.27 -3.65 0.24
N ASN A 68 23.29 -4.54 0.45
CA ASN A 68 23.20 -5.85 -0.20
C ASN A 68 21.99 -6.01 -1.16
N VAL A 69 20.98 -5.15 -1.08
CA VAL A 69 19.77 -5.22 -1.93
C VAL A 69 19.49 -3.90 -2.63
N ASP A 70 19.25 -3.97 -3.94
CA ASP A 70 18.91 -2.82 -4.76
C ASP A 70 17.58 -2.17 -4.30
N LYS A 71 17.55 -0.84 -4.23
CA LYS A 71 16.38 -0.09 -3.76
C LYS A 71 15.15 -0.31 -4.66
N ASN A 72 15.31 -0.47 -5.96
CA ASN A 72 14.19 -0.73 -6.86
C ASN A 72 13.66 -2.15 -6.64
N GLU A 73 14.54 -3.11 -6.37
CA GLU A 73 14.16 -4.48 -6.04
C GLU A 73 13.36 -4.53 -4.73
N TYR A 74 13.83 -3.86 -3.67
CA TYR A 74 13.07 -3.80 -2.42
C TYR A 74 11.74 -3.05 -2.55
N SER A 75 11.71 -1.96 -3.33
CA SER A 75 10.46 -1.24 -3.63
C SER A 75 9.45 -2.16 -4.32
N SER A 76 9.91 -2.96 -5.29
CA SER A 76 9.09 -3.96 -5.97
C SER A 76 8.53 -5.03 -5.02
N LEU A 77 9.34 -5.51 -4.07
CA LEU A 77 8.90 -6.48 -3.06
C LEU A 77 7.85 -5.90 -2.10
N ILE A 78 7.99 -4.64 -1.68
CA ILE A 78 6.97 -3.96 -0.88
C ILE A 78 5.67 -3.79 -1.69
N LEU A 79 5.76 -3.30 -2.93
CA LEU A 79 4.59 -3.11 -3.80
C LEU A 79 3.83 -4.43 -3.99
N SER A 80 4.56 -5.52 -4.24
CA SER A 80 3.99 -6.88 -4.31
C SER A 80 3.32 -7.29 -2.99
N SER A 81 3.94 -6.97 -1.86
CA SER A 81 3.36 -7.26 -0.52
C SER A 81 2.07 -6.49 -0.26
N ILE A 82 2.01 -5.21 -0.67
CA ILE A 82 0.79 -4.38 -0.58
C ILE A 82 -0.30 -4.97 -1.48
N LEU A 83 0.01 -5.26 -2.75
CA LEU A 83 -0.94 -5.83 -3.70
C LEU A 83 -1.48 -7.18 -3.24
N SER A 84 -0.60 -8.06 -2.73
CA SER A 84 -0.97 -9.35 -2.16
C SER A 84 -1.84 -9.19 -0.92
N ALA A 85 -1.50 -8.25 -0.02
CA ALA A 85 -2.31 -7.95 1.15
C ALA A 85 -3.71 -7.45 0.75
N VAL A 86 -3.83 -6.58 -0.27
CA VAL A 86 -5.13 -6.15 -0.81
C VAL A 86 -5.91 -7.32 -1.42
N GLY A 87 -5.24 -8.17 -2.20
CA GLY A 87 -5.86 -9.36 -2.80
C GLY A 87 -6.45 -10.31 -1.76
N GLN A 88 -5.77 -10.50 -0.63
CA GLN A 88 -6.21 -11.39 0.46
C GLN A 88 -7.54 -10.98 1.08
N LEU A 89 -7.95 -9.70 1.00
CA LEU A 89 -9.24 -9.26 1.56
C LEU A 89 -10.43 -9.99 0.91
N ARG A 90 -10.30 -10.42 -0.36
CA ARG A 90 -11.36 -11.16 -1.07
C ARG A 90 -11.78 -12.44 -0.35
N GLU A 91 -10.85 -13.09 0.32
CA GLU A 91 -11.05 -14.36 1.03
C GLU A 91 -11.74 -14.17 2.39
N TYR A 92 -11.93 -12.92 2.84
CA TYR A 92 -12.57 -12.68 4.12
C TYR A 92 -14.08 -12.99 4.05
N PRO A 93 -14.62 -13.86 4.92
CA PRO A 93 -15.97 -14.42 4.76
C PRO A 93 -17.12 -13.41 4.70
N ARG A 94 -16.92 -12.19 5.20
CA ARG A 94 -17.98 -11.18 5.29
C ARG A 94 -17.52 -9.83 4.73
N TYR A 95 -18.09 -9.43 3.60
CA TYR A 95 -17.74 -8.21 2.87
C TYR A 95 -16.31 -8.20 2.31
N GLY A 96 -15.63 -9.35 2.22
CA GLY A 96 -14.27 -9.43 1.71
C GLY A 96 -14.14 -8.84 0.31
N MET A 97 -15.09 -9.15 -0.59
CA MET A 97 -15.12 -8.58 -1.92
C MET A 97 -15.39 -7.07 -1.92
N ASP A 98 -16.26 -6.56 -1.02
CA ASP A 98 -16.48 -5.11 -0.87
C ASP A 98 -15.21 -4.42 -0.39
N TYR A 99 -14.51 -4.99 0.59
CA TYR A 99 -13.26 -4.44 1.13
C TYR A 99 -12.17 -4.42 0.07
N TYR A 100 -12.00 -5.52 -0.67
CA TYR A 100 -11.12 -5.58 -1.82
C TYR A 100 -11.45 -4.48 -2.83
N THR A 101 -12.72 -4.39 -3.24
CA THR A 101 -13.16 -3.41 -4.25
C THR A 101 -12.90 -1.98 -3.77
N ILE A 102 -13.20 -1.67 -2.51
CA ILE A 102 -12.96 -0.35 -1.93
C ILE A 102 -11.46 0.01 -1.98
N LEU A 103 -10.56 -0.88 -1.53
CA LEU A 103 -9.14 -0.55 -1.50
C LEU A 103 -8.51 -0.56 -2.89
N ASN A 104 -8.90 -1.52 -3.73
CA ASN A 104 -8.41 -1.63 -5.10
C ASN A 104 -8.75 -0.37 -5.91
N ASP A 105 -10.03 0.02 -5.91
CA ASP A 105 -10.49 1.11 -6.76
C ASP A 105 -10.10 2.50 -6.21
N LEU A 106 -9.75 2.60 -4.92
CA LEU A 106 -9.24 3.83 -4.32
C LEU A 106 -7.73 4.03 -4.49
N TYR A 107 -6.94 2.96 -4.48
CA TYR A 107 -5.49 3.06 -4.23
C TYR A 107 -4.61 2.23 -5.17
N ILE A 108 -5.14 1.17 -5.80
CA ILE A 108 -4.34 0.21 -6.57
C ILE A 108 -4.60 0.35 -8.07
N SER A 109 -5.86 0.55 -8.47
CA SER A 109 -6.26 0.74 -9.85
C SER A 109 -5.71 2.06 -10.39
N ALA A 110 -5.11 2.05 -11.59
CA ALA A 110 -4.75 3.28 -12.29
C ALA A 110 -5.99 4.15 -12.56
N ASP A 111 -7.11 3.50 -12.87
CA ASP A 111 -8.43 4.14 -13.00
C ASP A 111 -9.07 4.29 -11.61
N HIS A 112 -8.67 5.31 -10.88
CA HIS A 112 -9.17 5.56 -9.53
C HIS A 112 -10.63 5.98 -9.57
N LEU A 113 -11.42 5.47 -8.63
CA LEU A 113 -12.81 5.87 -8.45
C LEU A 113 -12.97 6.73 -7.21
N SER A 114 -13.87 7.72 -7.31
CA SER A 114 -14.31 8.46 -6.13
C SER A 114 -15.02 7.52 -5.15
N GLY A 115 -15.02 7.87 -3.86
CA GLY A 115 -15.77 7.09 -2.87
C GLY A 115 -17.27 7.01 -3.16
N GLU A 116 -17.82 8.02 -3.87
CA GLU A 116 -19.22 8.04 -4.29
C GLU A 116 -19.47 7.03 -5.41
N SER A 117 -18.62 7.03 -6.43
CA SER A 117 -18.66 6.08 -7.54
C SER A 117 -18.49 4.63 -7.06
N ILE A 118 -17.63 4.40 -6.06
CA ILE A 118 -17.47 3.07 -5.46
C ILE A 118 -18.71 2.68 -4.66
N ALA A 119 -19.29 3.61 -3.89
CA ALA A 119 -20.53 3.35 -3.15
C ALA A 119 -21.68 2.98 -4.08
N GLU A 120 -21.80 3.67 -5.22
CA GLU A 120 -22.75 3.36 -6.30
C GLU A 120 -22.46 1.99 -6.92
N LYS A 121 -21.20 1.71 -7.28
CA LYS A 121 -20.76 0.41 -7.84
C LYS A 121 -21.10 -0.76 -6.92
N LEU A 122 -20.93 -0.58 -5.61
CA LEU A 122 -21.23 -1.59 -4.60
C LEU A 122 -22.72 -1.60 -4.17
N ASN A 123 -23.53 -0.68 -4.70
CA ASN A 123 -24.92 -0.49 -4.31
C ASN A 123 -25.10 -0.32 -2.79
N ILE A 124 -24.26 0.52 -2.17
CA ILE A 124 -24.30 0.83 -0.74
C ILE A 124 -24.42 2.33 -0.50
N SER A 125 -24.96 2.73 0.66
CA SER A 125 -25.00 4.14 1.04
C SER A 125 -23.59 4.70 1.31
N ARG A 126 -23.40 6.01 1.12
CA ARG A 126 -22.14 6.70 1.46
C ARG A 126 -21.70 6.44 2.90
N THR A 127 -22.64 6.44 3.86
CA THR A 127 -22.37 6.10 5.26
C THR A 127 -21.82 4.68 5.41
N THR A 128 -22.41 3.72 4.70
CA THR A 128 -21.94 2.33 4.70
C THR A 128 -20.57 2.23 4.06
N PHE A 129 -20.33 2.92 2.96
CA PHE A 129 -19.02 3.00 2.31
C PHE A 129 -17.93 3.47 3.29
N TYR A 130 -18.12 4.58 4.01
CA TYR A 130 -17.09 5.06 4.95
C TYR A 130 -16.86 4.10 6.11
N LYS A 131 -17.89 3.37 6.55
CA LYS A 131 -17.73 2.30 7.54
C LYS A 131 -16.92 1.14 6.97
N ARG A 132 -17.26 0.66 5.77
CA ARG A 132 -16.57 -0.44 5.09
C ARG A 132 -15.12 -0.08 4.73
N LYS A 133 -14.85 1.16 4.35
CA LYS A 133 -13.49 1.66 4.11
C LYS A 133 -12.61 1.55 5.37
N LYS A 134 -13.14 1.92 6.54
CA LYS A 134 -12.42 1.79 7.81
C LYS A 134 -12.18 0.33 8.20
N GLU A 135 -13.17 -0.53 7.97
CA GLU A 135 -13.06 -1.98 8.23
C GLU A 135 -12.04 -2.64 7.28
N ALA A 136 -12.09 -2.30 5.98
CA ALA A 136 -11.15 -2.75 4.98
C ALA A 136 -9.72 -2.35 5.34
N LEU A 137 -9.50 -1.10 5.74
CA LEU A 137 -8.17 -0.62 6.15
C LEU A 137 -7.62 -1.37 7.37
N ARG A 138 -8.48 -1.73 8.34
CA ARG A 138 -8.10 -2.55 9.50
C ARG A 138 -7.74 -3.98 9.10
N LEU A 139 -8.52 -4.60 8.22
CA LEU A 139 -8.22 -5.95 7.77
C LEU A 139 -6.93 -5.97 6.94
N PHE A 140 -6.77 -4.99 6.05
CA PHE A 140 -5.55 -4.79 5.28
C PHE A 140 -4.32 -4.62 6.18
N SER A 141 -4.40 -3.84 7.26
CA SER A 141 -3.27 -3.65 8.17
C SER A 141 -2.81 -4.96 8.81
N VAL A 142 -3.77 -5.82 9.18
CA VAL A 142 -3.51 -7.17 9.67
C VAL A 142 -2.86 -8.03 8.58
N CYS A 143 -3.41 -8.06 7.36
CA CYS A 143 -2.84 -8.81 6.23
C CYS A 143 -1.40 -8.37 5.91
N LEU A 144 -1.15 -7.06 5.89
CA LEU A 144 0.16 -6.50 5.53
C LEU A 144 1.19 -6.69 6.65
N PHE A 145 0.96 -6.10 7.82
CA PHE A 145 1.95 -6.09 8.90
C PHE A 145 1.95 -7.37 9.75
N GLY A 146 0.84 -8.09 9.79
CA GLY A 146 0.72 -9.36 10.52
C GLY A 146 1.20 -10.59 9.74
N TYR A 147 1.21 -10.53 8.40
CA TYR A 147 1.57 -11.67 7.55
C TYR A 147 2.60 -11.32 6.47
N LYS A 148 2.27 -10.42 5.53
CA LYS A 148 3.10 -10.18 4.34
C LYS A 148 4.48 -9.59 4.63
N ILE A 149 4.55 -8.61 5.52
CA ILE A 149 5.83 -8.00 5.91
C ILE A 149 6.69 -8.97 6.74
N PRO A 150 6.14 -9.71 7.74
CA PRO A 150 6.88 -10.80 8.38
C PRO A 150 7.40 -11.86 7.42
N GLU A 151 6.60 -12.28 6.43
CA GLU A 151 7.03 -13.22 5.36
C GLU A 151 8.22 -12.64 4.59
N LEU A 152 8.10 -11.39 4.10
CA LEU A 152 9.17 -10.71 3.36
C LEU A 152 10.47 -10.63 4.18
N LYS A 153 10.37 -10.32 5.47
CA LYS A 153 11.51 -10.26 6.39
C LYS A 153 12.19 -11.61 6.55
N GLY A 154 11.43 -12.70 6.62
CA GLY A 154 11.99 -14.06 6.69
C GLY A 154 12.67 -14.54 5.40
N TYR A 155 12.40 -13.92 4.25
CA TYR A 155 13.10 -14.20 2.99
C TYR A 155 14.39 -13.39 2.82
N LEU A 156 14.44 -12.20 3.39
CA LEU A 156 15.49 -11.21 3.14
C LEU A 156 16.52 -11.11 4.27
N TRP A 157 16.19 -11.57 5.47
CA TRP A 157 17.01 -11.50 6.69
C TRP A 157 17.18 -12.88 7.31
#